data_AF-A0A927GHE8-F1
#
_entry.id   AF-A0A927GHE8-F1
#
_cell.length_a   1.000
_cell.length_b   1.000
_cell.length_c   1.000
_cell.angle_alpha   90.00
_cell.angle_beta   90.00
_cell.angle_gamma   90.00
#
_symmetry.space_group_name_H-M   'P 1'
#
loop_
_entity.id
_entity.type
_entity.pdbx_description
1 polymer ?
#
loop_
_entity_poly.entity_id
_entity_poly.type
_entity_poly.pdbx_seq_one_letter_code
_entity_poly.pdbx_strand_id
1 'polypeptide(L)'
;MKKALAILVLLGSLMSCNEVQPSEIAATVIGIDPQMCGLCGGWFVRVDSTLYRADIPTPYAKANNPIWLRYQLDERPNFKELGWITVKSVRQR
;
A
#
# COMPACT_ATOMS: atom_id res chain seq x y z
N MET A 1 -36.21 10.06 38.87
CA MET A 1 -35.77 9.14 37.80
C MET A 1 -35.65 9.88 36.46
N LYS A 2 -34.71 10.83 36.29
CA LYS A 2 -34.53 11.56 35.01
C LYS A 2 -33.09 11.94 34.65
N LYS A 3 -32.10 11.66 35.52
CA LYS A 3 -30.70 12.10 35.29
C LYS A 3 -29.76 11.00 34.77
N ALA A 4 -30.18 9.74 34.80
CA ALA A 4 -29.33 8.61 34.40
C ALA A 4 -29.30 8.37 32.87
N LEU A 5 -30.22 8.97 32.11
CA LEU A 5 -30.36 8.68 30.67
C LEU A 5 -29.41 9.48 29.78
N ALA A 6 -28.81 10.57 30.29
CA ALA A 6 -27.97 11.47 29.49
C ALA A 6 -26.52 10.97 29.31
N ILE A 7 -26.06 10.08 30.20
CA ILE A 7 -24.66 9.63 30.20
C ILE A 7 -24.41 8.53 29.15
N LEU A 8 -25.45 7.78 28.75
CA LEU A 8 -25.32 6.66 27.82
C LEU A 8 -25.11 7.09 26.35
N VAL A 9 -25.44 8.33 25.99
CA VAL A 9 -25.32 8.84 24.60
C VAL A 9 -23.90 9.30 24.26
N LEU A 10 -23.06 9.61 25.27
CA LEU A 10 -21.69 10.10 25.07
C LEU A 10 -20.64 9.00 24.86
N LEU A 11 -20.98 7.73 25.08
CA LEU A 11 -20.04 6.61 24.93
C LEU A 11 -20.03 6.00 23.51
N GLY A 12 -20.94 6.42 22.63
CA GLY A 12 -21.06 5.89 21.26
C GLY A 12 -20.15 6.54 20.21
N SER A 13 -19.51 7.67 20.52
CA SER A 13 -18.75 8.47 19.54
C SER A 13 -17.25 8.15 19.48
N LEU A 14 -16.74 7.20 20.27
CA LEU A 14 -15.33 6.78 20.24
C LEU A 14 -15.06 5.56 19.35
N MET A 15 -16.09 4.96 18.74
CA MET A 15 -15.91 4.01 17.64
C MET A 15 -15.65 4.76 16.33
N SER A 16 -14.63 5.63 16.35
CA SER A 16 -14.05 6.16 15.12
C SER A 16 -13.37 4.98 14.43
N CYS A 17 -13.92 4.60 13.28
CA CYS A 17 -13.39 3.56 12.39
C CYS A 17 -12.02 4.03 11.88
N ASN A 18 -10.96 3.83 12.65
CA ASN A 18 -9.61 3.96 12.14
C ASN A 18 -9.41 2.79 11.19
N GLU A 19 -9.44 3.05 9.88
CA GLU A 19 -8.96 2.09 8.90
C GLU A 19 -7.55 1.66 9.33
N VAL A 20 -7.42 0.39 9.68
CA VAL A 20 -6.13 -0.19 10.05
C VAL A 20 -5.25 -0.10 8.81
N GLN A 21 -4.29 0.83 8.82
CA GLN A 21 -3.37 0.95 7.70
C GLN A 21 -2.56 -0.34 7.57
N PRO A 22 -2.27 -0.80 6.34
CA PRO A 22 -1.39 -1.94 6.14
C PRO A 22 -0.08 -1.74 6.89
N SER A 23 0.45 -2.80 7.51
CA SER A 23 1.75 -2.74 8.18
C SER A 23 2.83 -2.31 7.19
N GLU A 24 3.79 -1.53 7.66
CA GLU A 24 4.95 -1.15 6.86
C GLU A 24 5.89 -2.36 6.70
N ILE A 25 6.28 -2.67 5.46
CA ILE A 25 7.08 -3.84 5.11
C ILE A 25 8.31 -3.40 4.30
N ALA A 26 9.44 -4.10 4.47
CA ALA A 26 10.63 -3.86 3.70
C ALA A 26 10.43 -4.31 2.24
N ALA A 27 10.81 -3.46 1.29
CA ALA A 27 10.74 -3.77 -0.13
C ALA A 27 11.97 -3.25 -0.86
N THR A 28 12.15 -3.70 -2.10
CA THR A 28 13.19 -3.18 -3.00
C THR A 28 12.60 -2.92 -4.37
N VAL A 29 12.76 -1.68 -4.86
CA VAL A 29 12.47 -1.31 -6.24
C VAL A 29 13.54 -1.94 -7.11
N ILE A 30 13.18 -2.93 -7.93
CA ILE A 30 14.15 -3.68 -8.73
C ILE A 30 14.51 -2.90 -10.00
N GLY A 31 13.50 -2.44 -10.73
CA GLY A 31 13.68 -1.74 -12.00
C GLY A 31 12.33 -1.44 -12.66
N ILE A 32 12.38 -0.77 -13.80
CA ILE A 32 11.19 -0.43 -14.58
C ILE A 32 10.64 -1.66 -15.30
N ASP A 33 9.32 -1.78 -15.40
CA ASP A 33 8.69 -2.84 -16.19
C ASP A 33 8.63 -2.44 -17.68
N PRO A 34 9.36 -3.13 -18.58
CA PRO A 34 9.38 -2.79 -19.99
C PRO A 34 8.13 -3.27 -20.76
N GLN A 35 7.31 -4.14 -20.18
CA GLN A 35 6.34 -4.95 -20.94
C GLN A 35 5.02 -4.22 -21.28
N MET A 36 4.71 -3.09 -20.62
CA MET A 36 3.47 -2.33 -20.89
C MET A 36 3.78 -1.03 -21.64
N CYS A 37 3.22 -0.88 -22.84
CA CYS A 37 3.29 0.32 -23.72
C CYS A 37 4.62 1.09 -23.79
N GLY A 38 5.77 0.44 -23.62
CA GLY A 38 7.08 1.09 -23.67
C GLY A 38 7.38 1.90 -22.40
N LEU A 39 7.43 1.20 -21.24
CA LEU A 39 7.73 1.72 -19.88
C LEU A 39 6.54 2.23 -19.06
N CYS A 40 5.30 1.99 -19.49
CA CYS A 40 4.11 2.30 -18.67
C CYS A 40 3.78 1.23 -17.63
N GLY A 41 4.59 0.17 -17.51
CA GLY A 41 4.30 -0.97 -16.63
C GLY A 41 4.54 -0.70 -15.14
N GLY A 42 4.88 0.56 -14.82
CA GLY A 42 5.33 0.95 -13.49
C GLY A 42 6.70 0.36 -13.19
N TRP A 43 6.89 -0.03 -11.93
CA TRP A 43 8.12 -0.58 -11.40
C TRP A 43 7.90 -1.98 -10.86
N PHE A 44 8.90 -2.83 -11.05
CA PHE A 44 9.00 -4.08 -10.31
C PHE A 44 9.44 -3.81 -8.87
N VAL A 45 8.66 -4.31 -7.92
CA VAL A 45 8.88 -4.15 -6.49
C VAL A 45 8.92 -5.53 -5.86
N ARG A 46 10.05 -5.85 -5.21
CA ARG A 46 10.20 -7.07 -4.45
C ARG A 46 9.81 -6.82 -3.00
N VAL A 47 8.83 -7.56 -2.51
CA VAL A 47 8.43 -7.61 -1.10
C VAL A 47 8.70 -9.03 -0.63
N ASP A 48 9.63 -9.20 0.31
CA ASP A 48 10.18 -10.51 0.69
C ASP A 48 10.70 -11.30 -0.54
N SER A 49 10.09 -12.45 -0.85
CA SER A 49 10.41 -13.26 -2.03
C SER A 49 9.49 -13.01 -3.23
N THR A 50 8.43 -12.21 -3.06
CA THR A 50 7.41 -11.99 -4.07
C THR A 50 7.70 -10.74 -4.88
N LEU A 51 7.55 -10.86 -6.20
CA LEU A 51 7.71 -9.74 -7.14
C LEU A 51 6.34 -9.21 -7.55
N TYR A 52 6.13 -7.92 -7.36
CA TYR A 52 4.91 -7.19 -7.74
C TYR A 52 5.22 -6.09 -8.74
N ARG A 53 4.17 -5.57 -9.39
CA ARG A 53 4.20 -4.32 -10.16
C ARG A 53 3.55 -3.19 -9.36
N ALA A 54 4.10 -1.99 -9.43
CA ALA A 54 3.55 -0.83 -8.74
C ALA A 54 3.98 0.49 -9.39
N ASP A 55 3.15 1.52 -9.27
CA ASP A 55 3.60 2.89 -9.48
C ASP A 55 4.34 3.38 -8.23
N ILE A 56 5.65 3.57 -8.36
CA ILE A 56 6.49 4.10 -7.29
C ILE A 56 6.66 5.61 -7.49
N PRO A 57 6.34 6.45 -6.50
CA PRO A 57 6.53 7.88 -6.61
C PRO A 57 8.02 8.25 -6.53
N THR A 58 8.38 9.37 -7.14
CA THR A 58 9.69 10.01 -6.94
C THR A 58 9.82 10.50 -5.48
N PRO A 59 11.03 10.51 -4.89
CA PRO A 59 12.33 10.13 -5.47
C PRO A 59 12.67 8.63 -5.34
N TYR A 60 11.72 7.78 -4.95
CA TYR A 60 11.97 6.37 -4.64
C TYR A 60 12.04 5.48 -5.88
N ALA A 61 11.50 5.97 -7.01
CA ALA A 61 11.45 5.34 -8.33
C ALA A 61 12.83 5.25 -9.00
N LYS A 62 13.71 4.40 -8.45
CA LYS A 62 15.03 4.12 -9.00
C LYS A 62 15.39 2.65 -8.78
N ALA A 63 16.13 2.08 -9.73
CA ALA A 63 16.51 0.67 -9.70
C ALA A 63 17.36 0.34 -8.46
N ASN A 64 17.18 -0.88 -7.93
CA ASN A 64 17.82 -1.41 -6.74
C ASN A 64 17.69 -0.53 -5.48
N ASN A 65 16.57 0.19 -5.33
CA ASN A 65 16.35 1.07 -4.17
C ASN A 65 15.63 0.34 -3.02
N PRO A 66 16.26 0.16 -1.85
CA PRO A 66 15.57 -0.36 -0.68
C PRO A 66 14.64 0.71 -0.09
N ILE A 67 13.39 0.32 0.20
CA ILE A 67 12.35 1.20 0.74
C ILE A 67 11.54 0.51 1.83
N TRP A 68 10.87 1.31 2.65
CA TRP A 68 9.75 0.86 3.46
C TRP A 68 8.45 1.17 2.73
N LEU A 69 7.53 0.21 2.68
CA LEU A 69 6.34 0.25 1.85
C LEU A 69 5.10 -0.18 2.64
N ARG A 70 4.01 0.58 2.52
CA ARG A 70 2.64 0.12 2.80
C ARG A 70 1.92 -0.02 1.48
N TYR A 71 1.26 -1.15 1.25
CA TYR A 71 0.58 -1.41 -0.01
C TYR A 71 -0.73 -2.18 0.19
N GLN A 72 -1.57 -2.14 -0.83
CA GLN A 72 -2.72 -3.04 -0.98
C GLN A 72 -2.58 -3.84 -2.27
N LEU A 73 -2.94 -5.12 -2.21
CA LEU A 73 -3.02 -5.95 -3.41
C LEU A 73 -4.15 -5.42 -4.31
N ASP A 74 -3.88 -5.36 -5.59
CA ASP A 74 -4.88 -5.04 -6.60
C ASP A 74 -5.48 -6.35 -7.12
N GLU A 75 -6.72 -6.62 -6.70
CA GLU A 75 -7.43 -7.86 -7.03
C GLU A 75 -8.01 -7.88 -8.45
N ARG A 76 -7.73 -6.87 -9.28
CA ARG A 76 -8.25 -6.82 -10.64
C ARG A 76 -7.78 -8.04 -11.45
N PRO A 77 -8.68 -8.71 -12.19
CA PRO A 77 -8.42 -10.01 -12.82
C PRO A 77 -7.38 -9.99 -13.96
N ASN A 78 -6.88 -8.81 -14.32
CA ASN A 78 -5.98 -8.60 -15.47
C ASN A 78 -4.49 -8.71 -15.10
N PHE A 79 -4.14 -8.83 -13.82
CA PHE A 79 -2.73 -8.85 -13.36
C PHE A 79 -2.23 -10.26 -12.99
N LYS A 80 -2.59 -11.28 -13.78
CA LYS A 80 -2.46 -12.70 -13.41
C LYS A 80 -1.05 -13.25 -13.20
N GLU A 81 0.01 -12.61 -13.72
CA GLU A 81 1.36 -13.19 -13.68
C GLU A 81 2.24 -12.70 -12.51
N LEU A 82 2.18 -11.41 -12.16
CA LEU A 82 3.02 -10.83 -11.09
C LEU A 82 2.21 -10.06 -10.03
N GLY A 83 0.90 -9.90 -10.22
CA GLY A 83 0.08 -9.04 -9.36
C GLY A 83 0.44 -7.55 -9.45
N TRP A 84 -0.53 -6.68 -9.18
CA TRP A 84 -0.28 -5.25 -9.04
C TRP A 84 -0.50 -4.87 -7.57
N ILE A 85 0.33 -3.96 -7.04
CA ILE A 85 0.15 -3.40 -5.72
C ILE A 85 -0.04 -1.89 -5.80
N THR A 86 -1.03 -1.40 -5.07
CA THR A 86 -1.24 0.04 -4.90
C THR A 86 -0.43 0.52 -3.70
N VAL A 87 0.54 1.39 -3.95
CA VAL A 87 1.34 2.03 -2.90
C VAL A 87 0.46 2.97 -2.07
N LYS A 88 0.41 2.77 -0.76
CA LYS A 88 -0.28 3.65 0.20
C LYS A 88 0.68 4.65 0.84
N SER A 89 1.88 4.20 1.16
CA SER A 89 2.96 5.08 1.60
C SER A 89 4.31 4.44 1.28
N VAL A 90 5.29 5.29 1.04
CA VAL A 90 6.68 4.87 0.84
C VAL A 90 7.61 5.86 1.54
N ARG A 91 8.66 5.33 2.16
CA ARG A 91 9.77 6.12 2.70
C ARG A 91 11.09 5.44 2.45
N GLN A 92 12.15 6.22 2.50
CA GLN A 92 13.52 5.69 2.40
C GLN A 92 13.77 4.73 3.58
N ARG A 93 14.39 3.59 3.28
CA ARG A 93 14.91 2.68 4.30
C ARG A 93 16.25 3.16 4.82
#